data_AF-A0A932IME5-F1
#
_entry.id   AF-A0A932IME5-F1
#
_cell.length_a   1.000
_cell.length_b   1.000
_cell.length_c   1.000
_cell.angle_alpha   90.00
_cell.angle_beta   90.00
_cell.angle_gamma   90.00
#
_symmetry.space_group_name_H-M   'P 1'
#
loop_
_entity.id
_entity.type
_entity.pdbx_description
1 polymer ?
#
loop_
_entity_poly.entity_id
_entity_poly.type
_entity_poly.pdbx_seq_one_letter_code
_entity_poly.pdbx_strand_id
1 'polypeptide(L)'
;VQRFAALTATDAPLALTLRSGLPNAESEDIADAFRAALAAGFARDVARGMTTVGPHRADLVLWLGGREARAYASQGQQRSMVLALKLAELDAVRSRARDEPILLLDDVSSELDAERTARLFAQLTDKAGQVWVTTTGATTLPLPKGAHVLVVEAGHVRASVAES
;
A
#
# COMPACT_ATOMS: atom_id res chain seq x y z
N VAL A 1 7.53 -6.78 3.06
CA VAL A 1 8.92 -6.67 3.58
C VAL A 1 9.95 -6.63 2.46
N GLN A 2 10.06 -7.67 1.61
CA GLN A 2 11.05 -7.70 0.52
C GLN A 2 10.87 -6.59 -0.54
N ARG A 3 9.63 -6.24 -0.91
CA ARG A 3 9.32 -5.14 -1.86
C ARG A 3 9.86 -3.77 -1.42
N PHE A 4 9.90 -3.50 -0.12
CA PHE A 4 10.34 -2.20 0.41
C PHE A 4 11.85 -1.97 0.27
N ALA A 5 12.66 -2.98 0.59
CA ALA A 5 14.10 -2.92 0.42
C ALA A 5 14.46 -2.69 -1.07
N ALA A 6 13.76 -3.40 -1.98
CA ALA A 6 13.93 -3.22 -3.42
C ALA A 6 13.57 -1.81 -3.91
N LEU A 7 12.56 -1.16 -3.33
CA LEU A 7 12.15 0.21 -3.69
C LEU A 7 13.05 1.30 -3.12
N THR A 8 13.64 1.10 -1.95
CA THR A 8 14.33 2.18 -1.21
C THR A 8 15.85 2.05 -1.14
N ALA A 9 16.44 0.92 -1.52
CA ALA A 9 17.86 0.60 -1.27
C ALA A 9 18.28 0.81 0.19
N THR A 10 17.33 0.71 1.12
CA THR A 10 17.64 0.72 2.55
C THR A 10 17.69 -0.70 3.06
N ASP A 11 18.68 -0.96 3.93
CA ASP A 11 18.76 -2.20 4.68
C ASP A 11 17.92 -2.17 5.96
N ALA A 12 17.29 -1.02 6.27
CA ALA A 12 16.41 -0.91 7.43
C ALA A 12 15.20 -1.85 7.25
N PRO A 13 15.01 -2.84 8.14
CA PRO A 13 13.93 -3.81 7.99
C PRO A 13 12.58 -3.12 8.18
N LEU A 14 11.65 -3.42 7.28
CA LEU A 14 10.24 -3.08 7.41
C LEU A 14 9.49 -4.23 8.07
N ALA A 15 8.90 -4.00 9.23
CA ALA A 15 8.04 -4.97 9.90
C ALA A 15 6.60 -4.44 10.03
N LEU A 16 5.65 -5.38 10.12
CA LEU A 16 4.23 -5.08 10.29
C LEU A 16 3.72 -5.76 11.56
N THR A 17 2.91 -5.06 12.34
CA THR A 17 2.22 -5.61 13.50
C THR A 17 0.77 -5.21 13.44
N LEU A 18 -0.12 -6.18 13.54
CA LEU A 18 -1.55 -5.91 13.74
C LEU A 18 -1.81 -5.70 15.23
N ARG A 19 -2.07 -4.46 15.65
CA ARG A 19 -2.60 -4.18 16.98
C ARG A 19 -4.08 -4.55 16.98
N SER A 20 -4.43 -5.65 17.62
CA SER A 20 -5.81 -6.10 17.70
C SER A 20 -6.69 -5.08 18.43
N GLY A 21 -7.91 -4.88 17.93
CA GLY A 21 -8.95 -4.13 18.65
C GLY A 21 -9.64 -4.97 19.74
N LEU A 22 -9.20 -6.22 19.94
CA LEU A 22 -9.62 -7.11 21.00
C LEU A 22 -8.49 -7.25 22.04
N PRO A 23 -8.75 -7.05 23.33
CA PRO A 23 -7.81 -7.43 24.38
C PRO A 23 -7.65 -8.97 24.38
N ASN A 24 -6.41 -9.46 24.51
CA ASN A 24 -6.07 -10.89 24.57
C ASN A 24 -6.56 -11.72 23.36
N ALA A 25 -6.37 -11.19 22.15
CA ALA A 25 -6.76 -11.85 20.90
C ALA A 25 -6.06 -13.22 20.62
N GLU A 26 -5.13 -13.64 21.48
CA GLU A 26 -4.41 -14.92 21.40
C GLU A 26 -5.10 -16.06 22.17
N SER A 27 -6.27 -15.83 22.78
CA SER A 27 -7.04 -16.87 23.46
C SER A 27 -7.46 -18.00 22.51
N GLU A 28 -7.45 -19.25 22.98
CA GLU A 28 -7.93 -20.41 22.21
C GLU A 28 -9.37 -20.24 21.69
N ASP A 29 -10.23 -19.50 22.43
CA ASP A 29 -11.58 -19.14 21.98
C ASP A 29 -11.74 -17.61 21.81
N ILE A 30 -11.44 -17.14 20.60
CA ILE A 30 -11.57 -15.73 20.21
C ILE A 30 -13.03 -15.25 20.33
N ALA A 31 -14.02 -16.12 20.10
CA ALA A 31 -15.42 -15.73 20.11
C ALA A 31 -15.90 -15.41 21.53
N ASP A 32 -15.49 -16.22 22.51
CA ASP A 32 -15.75 -15.97 23.92
C ASP A 32 -14.99 -14.74 24.44
N ALA A 33 -13.70 -14.60 24.09
CA ALA A 33 -12.92 -13.42 24.45
C ALA A 33 -13.56 -12.14 23.89
N PHE A 34 -14.08 -12.18 22.66
CA PHE A 34 -14.77 -11.04 22.07
C PHE A 34 -16.10 -10.73 22.78
N ARG A 35 -16.94 -11.75 23.05
CA ARG A 35 -18.18 -11.57 23.82
C ARG A 35 -17.91 -10.95 25.19
N ALA A 36 -16.90 -11.46 25.91
CA ALA A 36 -16.51 -10.95 27.21
C ALA A 36 -16.02 -9.49 27.13
N ALA A 37 -15.21 -9.15 26.12
CA ALA A 37 -14.69 -7.80 25.94
C ALA A 37 -15.79 -6.79 25.57
N LEU A 38 -16.79 -7.18 24.77
CA LEU A 38 -17.98 -6.37 24.50
C LEU A 38 -18.81 -6.14 25.77
N ALA A 39 -19.05 -7.20 26.55
CA ALA A 39 -19.80 -7.11 27.81
C ALA A 39 -19.09 -6.19 28.82
N ALA A 40 -17.77 -6.32 28.97
CA ALA A 40 -16.96 -5.46 29.83
C ALA A 40 -16.89 -3.99 29.34
N GLY A 41 -17.00 -3.76 28.03
CA GLY A 41 -16.97 -2.45 27.41
C GLY A 41 -18.31 -1.70 27.44
N PHE A 42 -19.42 -2.38 27.69
CA PHE A 42 -20.78 -1.86 27.46
C PHE A 42 -21.05 -0.48 28.08
N ALA A 43 -20.72 -0.26 29.36
CA ALA A 43 -20.95 1.03 30.02
C ALA A 43 -20.16 2.17 29.36
N ARG A 44 -18.94 1.88 28.89
CA ARG A 44 -18.07 2.84 28.17
C ARG A 44 -18.62 3.13 26.78
N ASP A 45 -19.13 2.10 26.11
CA ASP A 45 -19.72 2.20 24.78
C ASP A 45 -21.00 3.04 24.80
N VAL A 46 -21.86 2.84 25.80
CA VAL A 46 -23.06 3.67 26.03
C VAL A 46 -22.67 5.12 26.28
N ALA A 47 -21.68 5.38 27.14
CA ALA A 47 -21.23 6.74 27.43
C ALA A 47 -20.62 7.46 26.21
N ARG A 48 -20.01 6.71 25.29
CA ARG A 48 -19.38 7.24 24.07
C ARG A 48 -20.28 7.22 22.84
N GLY A 49 -21.43 6.54 22.89
CA GLY A 49 -22.32 6.33 21.76
C GLY A 49 -21.73 5.48 20.63
N MET A 50 -20.68 4.69 20.89
CA MET A 50 -20.04 3.84 19.88
C MET A 50 -19.37 2.61 20.52
N THR A 51 -19.29 1.51 19.76
CA THR A 51 -18.60 0.30 20.20
C THR A 51 -17.08 0.50 20.23
N THR A 52 -16.44 0.32 21.39
CA THR A 52 -15.01 0.63 21.58
C THR A 52 -14.07 -0.56 21.42
N VAL A 53 -14.59 -1.78 21.26
CA VAL A 53 -13.85 -3.04 21.12
C VAL A 53 -14.31 -3.78 19.86
N GLY A 54 -13.37 -4.33 19.08
CA GLY A 54 -13.68 -5.10 17.88
C GLY A 54 -12.67 -4.91 16.75
N PRO A 55 -12.79 -5.66 15.64
CA PRO A 55 -11.86 -5.59 14.52
C PRO A 55 -11.79 -4.19 13.87
N HIS A 56 -12.88 -3.42 13.93
CA HIS A 56 -12.92 -2.02 13.47
C HIS A 56 -12.04 -1.06 14.29
N ARG A 57 -11.51 -1.52 15.43
CA ARG A 57 -10.59 -0.77 16.29
C ARG A 57 -9.15 -1.26 16.16
N ALA A 58 -8.90 -2.28 15.34
CA ALA A 58 -7.56 -2.77 15.06
C ALA A 58 -6.77 -1.75 14.24
N ASP A 59 -5.45 -1.71 14.43
CA ASP A 59 -4.54 -0.83 13.69
C ASP A 59 -3.37 -1.64 13.12
N LEU A 60 -3.04 -1.40 11.85
CA LEU A 60 -1.89 -2.01 11.19
C LEU A 60 -0.70 -1.05 11.37
N VAL A 61 0.25 -1.46 12.21
CA VAL A 61 1.41 -0.64 12.56
C VAL A 61 2.62 -1.07 11.76
N LEU A 62 3.26 -0.09 11.12
CA LEU A 62 4.50 -0.27 10.38
C LEU A 62 5.69 0.13 11.25
N TRP A 63 6.75 -0.66 11.19
CA TRP A 63 8.01 -0.41 11.89
C TRP A 63 9.15 -0.36 10.89
N LEU A 64 9.98 0.67 10.95
CA LEU A 64 11.17 0.82 10.12
C LEU A 64 12.41 0.84 11.01
N GLY A 65 13.30 -0.14 10.86
CA GLY A 65 14.50 -0.26 11.70
C GLY A 65 14.16 -0.34 13.20
N GLY A 66 13.05 -1.01 13.53
CA GLY A 66 12.59 -1.18 14.93
C GLY A 66 11.83 0.03 15.51
N ARG A 67 11.62 1.11 14.75
CA ARG A 67 10.90 2.31 15.21
C ARG A 67 9.54 2.44 14.52
N GLU A 68 8.52 2.89 15.26
CA GLU A 68 7.18 3.08 14.70
C GLU A 68 7.22 4.12 13.58
N ALA A 69 6.89 3.70 12.37
CA ALA A 69 7.15 4.49 11.17
C ALA A 69 6.25 5.73 11.09
N ARG A 70 5.05 5.69 11.70
CA ARG A 70 4.14 6.84 11.81
C ARG A 70 4.81 8.05 12.49
N ALA A 71 5.63 7.81 13.50
CA ALA A 71 6.28 8.86 14.28
C ALA A 71 7.66 9.27 13.74
N TYR A 72 8.36 8.36 13.06
CA TYR A 72 9.80 8.53 12.80
C TYR A 72 10.22 8.43 11.34
N ALA A 73 9.39 7.91 10.43
CA ALA A 73 9.74 7.83 9.03
C ALA A 73 9.59 9.21 8.35
N SER A 74 10.54 9.56 7.49
CA SER A 74 10.42 10.73 6.63
C SER A 74 9.26 10.58 5.65
N GLN A 75 8.77 11.69 5.08
CA GLN A 75 7.68 11.64 4.11
C GLN A 75 8.00 10.73 2.91
N GLY A 76 9.24 10.79 2.39
CA GLY A 76 9.69 9.90 1.31
C GLY A 76 9.69 8.43 1.71
N GLN A 77 10.11 8.10 2.94
CA GLN A 77 10.03 6.74 3.47
C GLN A 77 8.58 6.26 3.63
N GLN A 78 7.68 7.14 4.09
CA GLN A 78 6.25 6.83 4.21
C GLN A 78 5.63 6.48 2.86
N ARG A 79 5.88 7.29 1.83
CA ARG A 79 5.41 7.01 0.47
C ARG A 79 5.96 5.69 -0.07
N SER A 80 7.25 5.43 0.10
CA SER A 80 7.85 4.15 -0.31
C SER A 80 7.29 2.94 0.44
N MET A 81 6.94 3.09 1.73
CA MET A 81 6.27 2.03 2.49
C MET A 81 4.87 1.75 1.94
N VAL A 82 4.08 2.80 1.66
CA VAL A 82 2.75 2.65 1.06
C VAL A 82 2.83 1.94 -0.29
N LEU A 83 3.76 2.37 -1.15
CA LEU A 83 3.99 1.72 -2.44
C LEU A 83 4.41 0.25 -2.28
N ALA A 84 5.31 -0.05 -1.34
CA ALA A 84 5.71 -1.42 -1.05
C ALA A 84 4.54 -2.29 -0.56
N LEU A 85 3.62 -1.72 0.23
CA LEU A 85 2.40 -2.40 0.63
C LEU A 85 1.47 -2.65 -0.56
N LYS A 86 1.32 -1.69 -1.48
CA LYS A 86 0.52 -1.87 -2.70
C LYS A 86 1.06 -2.95 -3.62
N LEU A 87 2.39 -3.03 -3.78
CA LEU A 87 3.00 -4.12 -4.53
C LEU A 87 2.85 -5.47 -3.84
N ALA A 88 2.92 -5.51 -2.51
CA ALA A 88 2.68 -6.74 -1.75
C ALA A 88 1.19 -7.17 -1.81
N GLU A 89 0.28 -6.20 -1.80
CA GLU A 89 -1.16 -6.42 -2.02
C GLU A 89 -1.41 -7.01 -3.41
N LEU A 90 -0.77 -6.47 -4.45
CA LEU A 90 -0.83 -7.02 -5.82
C LEU A 90 -0.40 -8.49 -5.87
N ASP A 91 0.73 -8.84 -5.22
CA ASP A 91 1.19 -10.23 -5.11
C ASP A 91 0.18 -11.12 -4.36
N ALA A 92 -0.39 -10.61 -3.28
CA ALA A 92 -1.39 -11.31 -2.47
C ALA A 92 -2.72 -11.54 -3.21
N VAL A 93 -3.13 -10.59 -4.06
CA VAL A 93 -4.32 -10.71 -4.92
C VAL A 93 -4.05 -11.75 -6.00
N ARG A 94 -2.91 -11.69 -6.69
CA ARG A 94 -2.53 -12.66 -7.74
C ARG A 94 -2.54 -14.10 -7.29
N SER A 95 -1.99 -14.36 -6.11
CA SER A 95 -1.95 -15.72 -5.55
C SER A 95 -3.34 -16.32 -5.27
N ARG A 96 -4.40 -15.51 -5.25
CA ARG A 96 -5.78 -15.93 -4.94
C ARG A 96 -6.74 -15.76 -6.12
N ALA A 97 -6.47 -14.78 -6.99
CA ALA A 97 -7.26 -14.53 -8.18
C ALA A 97 -6.96 -15.58 -9.25
N ARG A 98 -7.98 -15.90 -10.07
CA ARG A 98 -7.79 -16.72 -11.26
C ARG A 98 -7.18 -15.92 -12.42
N ASP A 99 -7.52 -14.63 -12.47
CA ASP A 99 -7.12 -13.72 -13.52
C ASP A 99 -6.04 -12.75 -13.03
N GLU A 100 -5.24 -12.27 -13.99
CA GLU A 100 -4.17 -11.30 -13.75
C GLU A 100 -4.78 -9.90 -13.48
N PRO A 101 -4.53 -9.26 -12.33
CA PRO A 101 -5.10 -7.96 -12.01
C PRO A 101 -4.48 -6.84 -12.85
N ILE A 102 -5.30 -5.84 -13.20
CA ILE A 102 -4.84 -4.57 -13.77
C ILE A 102 -4.37 -3.67 -12.63
N LEU A 103 -3.13 -3.16 -12.71
CA LEU A 103 -2.60 -2.19 -11.77
C LEU A 103 -2.86 -0.78 -12.26
N LEU A 104 -3.51 0.04 -11.43
CA LEU A 104 -3.73 1.47 -11.69
C LEU A 104 -2.86 2.28 -10.73
N LEU A 105 -2.01 3.15 -11.26
CA LEU A 105 -1.16 4.06 -10.49
C LEU A 105 -1.53 5.51 -10.84
N ASP A 106 -2.05 6.24 -9.87
CA ASP A 106 -2.46 7.63 -10.05
C ASP A 106 -1.33 8.58 -9.61
N ASP A 107 -0.96 9.51 -10.49
CA ASP A 107 0.04 10.56 -10.33
C ASP A 107 1.34 10.11 -9.65
N VAL A 108 1.91 8.99 -10.09
CA VAL A 108 3.09 8.40 -9.45
C VAL A 108 4.31 9.33 -9.46
N SER A 109 4.35 10.26 -10.42
CA SER A 109 5.39 11.28 -10.57
C SER A 109 5.44 12.30 -9.43
N SER A 110 4.31 12.58 -8.76
CA SER A 110 4.31 13.50 -7.62
C SER A 110 4.65 12.81 -6.30
N GLU A 111 4.53 11.48 -6.26
CA GLU A 111 4.80 10.68 -5.07
C GLU A 111 6.27 10.31 -4.91
N LEU A 112 7.01 10.11 -6.01
CA LEU A 112 8.35 9.52 -6.00
C LEU A 112 9.40 10.39 -6.71
N ASP A 113 10.63 10.32 -6.22
CA ASP A 113 11.80 10.80 -6.96
C ASP A 113 12.15 9.86 -8.13
N ALA A 114 12.95 10.36 -9.08
CA ALA A 114 13.27 9.64 -10.33
C ALA A 114 13.91 8.26 -10.09
N GLU A 115 14.74 8.12 -9.05
CA GLU A 115 15.39 6.86 -8.72
C GLU A 115 14.36 5.81 -8.24
N ARG A 116 13.46 6.21 -7.35
CA ARG A 116 12.38 5.33 -6.86
C ARG A 116 11.40 4.98 -7.97
N THR A 117 11.06 5.93 -8.84
CA THR A 117 10.23 5.66 -10.03
C THR A 117 10.88 4.61 -10.91
N ALA A 118 12.18 4.71 -11.20
CA ALA A 118 12.90 3.70 -11.97
C ALA A 118 12.86 2.31 -11.32
N ARG A 119 13.05 2.24 -10.00
CA ARG A 119 12.96 0.98 -9.23
C ARG A 119 11.56 0.39 -9.23
N LEU A 120 10.52 1.22 -9.15
CA LEU A 120 9.13 0.79 -9.27
C LEU A 120 8.89 0.17 -10.65
N PHE A 121 9.20 0.89 -11.73
CA PHE A 121 8.99 0.39 -13.09
C PHE A 121 9.81 -0.88 -13.40
N ALA A 122 11.02 -0.99 -12.87
CA ALA A 122 11.81 -2.23 -12.96
C ALA A 122 11.10 -3.42 -12.29
N GLN A 123 10.44 -3.21 -11.14
CA GLN A 123 9.68 -4.26 -10.47
C GLN A 123 8.35 -4.60 -11.18
N LEU A 124 7.80 -3.66 -11.95
CA LEU A 124 6.54 -3.84 -12.66
C LEU A 124 6.73 -4.55 -14.00
N THR A 125 7.77 -4.20 -14.75
CA THR A 125 8.01 -4.70 -16.12
C THR A 125 8.10 -6.23 -16.17
N ASP A 126 8.64 -6.87 -15.13
CA ASP A 126 8.79 -8.32 -15.08
C ASP A 126 7.57 -9.08 -14.54
N LYS A 127 6.62 -8.38 -13.89
CA LYS A 127 5.66 -9.05 -13.01
C LYS A 127 4.24 -8.51 -13.09
N ALA A 128 3.98 -7.34 -13.66
CA ALA A 128 2.81 -6.55 -13.31
C ALA A 128 1.53 -6.77 -14.16
N GLY A 129 1.51 -7.72 -15.11
CA GLY A 129 0.38 -7.81 -16.03
C GLY A 129 0.16 -6.49 -16.77
N GLN A 130 -1.08 -6.02 -16.87
CA GLN A 130 -1.38 -4.70 -17.45
C GLN A 130 -1.28 -3.60 -16.39
N VAL A 131 -0.54 -2.53 -16.70
CA VAL A 131 -0.37 -1.36 -15.82
C VAL A 131 -0.85 -0.10 -16.52
N TRP A 132 -1.65 0.71 -15.83
CA TRP A 132 -2.01 2.06 -16.22
C TRP A 132 -1.39 3.05 -15.24
N VAL A 133 -0.76 4.08 -15.76
CA VAL A 133 -0.11 5.12 -14.95
C VAL A 133 -0.58 6.49 -15.44
N THR A 134 -0.96 7.37 -14.51
CA THR A 134 -1.17 8.79 -14.82
C THR A 134 0.04 9.59 -14.36
N THR A 135 0.37 10.64 -15.12
CA THR A 135 1.45 11.58 -14.81
C THR A 135 1.18 12.90 -15.51
N THR A 136 1.73 13.97 -14.96
CA THR A 136 1.68 15.31 -15.57
C THR A 136 2.65 15.49 -16.74
N GLY A 137 3.62 14.58 -16.94
CA GLY A 137 4.54 14.64 -18.07
C GLY A 137 5.10 13.27 -18.46
N ALA A 138 4.91 12.86 -19.71
CA ALA A 138 5.33 11.55 -20.20
C ALA A 138 6.84 11.29 -20.07
N THR A 139 7.68 12.33 -20.18
CA THR A 139 9.15 12.24 -20.04
C THR A 139 9.63 12.03 -18.60
N THR A 140 8.74 12.14 -17.61
CA THR A 140 9.10 11.97 -16.19
C THR A 140 9.16 10.50 -15.76
N LEU A 141 8.63 9.60 -16.58
CA LEU A 141 8.55 8.16 -16.28
C LEU A 141 9.48 7.37 -17.21
N PRO A 142 10.22 6.38 -16.68
CA PRO A 142 11.01 5.46 -17.48
C PRO A 142 10.09 4.39 -18.10
N LEU A 143 9.28 4.80 -19.06
CA LEU A 143 8.32 3.92 -19.74
C LEU A 143 9.06 2.81 -20.52
N PRO A 144 8.59 1.55 -20.44
CA PRO A 144 9.17 0.48 -21.24
C PRO A 144 8.92 0.69 -22.74
N LYS A 145 9.77 0.10 -23.58
CA LYS A 145 9.55 0.11 -25.04
C LYS A 145 8.19 -0.50 -25.37
N GLY A 146 7.41 0.19 -26.21
CA GLY A 146 6.06 -0.23 -26.59
C GLY A 146 4.96 0.21 -25.63
N ALA A 147 5.26 1.01 -24.60
CA ALA A 147 4.22 1.64 -23.78
C ALA A 147 3.30 2.53 -24.63
N HIS A 148 1.99 2.40 -24.42
CA HIS A 148 1.00 3.27 -25.04
C HIS A 148 0.86 4.55 -24.23
N VAL A 149 1.10 5.71 -24.86
CA VAL A 149 0.94 7.01 -24.22
C VAL A 149 -0.38 7.62 -24.66
N LEU A 150 -1.22 7.97 -23.68
CA LEU A 150 -2.48 8.67 -23.88
C LEU A 150 -2.36 10.06 -23.27
N VAL A 151 -2.68 11.08 -24.05
CA VAL A 151 -2.72 12.48 -23.60
C VAL A 151 -4.16 12.84 -23.30
N VAL A 152 -4.40 13.36 -22.09
CA VAL A 152 -5.71 13.81 -21.64
C VAL A 152 -5.71 15.33 -21.56
N GLU A 153 -6.54 15.99 -22.36
CA GLU A 153 -6.65 17.45 -22.40
C GLU A 153 -8.12 17.87 -22.48
N ALA A 154 -8.56 18.77 -21.61
CA ALA A 154 -9.94 19.26 -21.54
C ALA A 154 -11.00 18.13 -21.56
N GLY A 155 -10.74 17.04 -20.83
CA GLY A 155 -11.64 15.87 -20.77
C GLY A 155 -11.61 14.94 -21.98
N HIS A 156 -10.72 15.17 -22.95
CA HIS A 156 -10.60 14.35 -24.16
C HIS A 156 -9.30 13.54 -24.14
N VAL A 157 -9.36 12.27 -24.54
CA VAL A 157 -8.22 11.36 -24.61
C VAL A 157 -7.75 11.23 -26.05
N ARG A 158 -6.44 11.41 -26.30
CA ARG A 158 -5.80 11.24 -27.60
C ARG A 158 -4.60 10.30 -27.47
N ALA A 159 -4.42 9.40 -28.43
CA ALA A 159 -3.21 8.59 -28.50
C ALA A 159 -2.03 9.47 -28.93
N SER A 160 -0.92 9.37 -28.21
CA SER A 160 0.36 9.97 -28.59
C SER A 160 1.35 8.86 -28.91
N VAL A 161 2.13 9.05 -29.98
CA VAL A 161 3.24 8.15 -30.28
C VAL A 161 4.37 8.49 -29.31
N ALA A 162 4.83 7.51 -28.53
CA ALA A 162 6.06 7.68 -27.76
C ALA A 162 7.22 7.72 -28.76
N GLU A 163 7.82 8.89 -28.97
CA GLU A 163 9.06 8.99 -29.73
C GLU A 163 10.15 8.14 -29.04
N SER A 164 10.85 7.35 -29.86
CA SER A 164 11.73 6.25 -29.46
C SER A 164 13.05 6.69 -28.84
#